data_AF-A0A009S6Q3-F1
#
_entry.id   AF-A0A009S6Q3-F1
#
_cell.length_a   1.000
_cell.length_b   1.000
_cell.length_c   1.000
_cell.angle_alpha   90.00
_cell.angle_beta   90.00
_cell.angle_gamma   90.00
#
_symmetry.space_group_name_H-M   'P 1'
#
loop_
_entity.id
_entity.type
_entity.pdbx_description
1 polymer ?
#
loop_
_entity_poly.entity_id
_entity_poly.type
_entity_poly.pdbx_seq_one_letter_code
_entity_poly.pdbx_strand_id
1 'polypeptide(L)' 'MVDFIHNNKELYGVEAICRILPIAPSTYYRTLDLCENPEHRA' A
#
# COMPACT_ATOMS: atom_id res chain seq x y z
N MET A 1 2.49 6.76 3.21
CA MET A 1 2.25 6.22 1.85
C MET A 1 1.18 5.13 1.87
N VAL A 2 1.34 4.06 2.66
CA VAL A 2 0.35 2.97 2.77
C VAL A 2 -1.03 3.46 3.21
N ASP A 3 -1.12 4.29 4.27
CA ASP A 3 -2.40 4.88 4.71
C ASP A 3 -3.14 5.63 3.59
N PHE A 4 -2.41 6.42 2.81
CA PHE A 4 -3.01 7.17 1.71
C PHE A 4 -3.61 6.23 0.67
N ILE A 5 -2.87 5.19 0.27
CA ILE A 5 -3.38 4.18 -0.66
C ILE A 5 -4.55 3.43 -0.02
N HIS A 6 -4.45 3.05 1.26
CA HIS A 6 -5.46 2.28 1.97
C HIS A 6 -6.79 3.02 2.08
N ASN A 7 -6.78 4.31 2.40
CA ASN A 7 -7.99 5.12 2.54
C ASN A 7 -8.63 5.48 1.19
N ASN A 8 -7.86 5.46 0.11
CA ASN A 8 -8.32 5.87 -1.22
C ASN A 8 -8.55 4.69 -2.18
N LYS A 9 -8.12 3.47 -1.82
CA LYS A 9 -8.22 2.28 -2.68
C LYS A 9 -9.66 1.94 -3.07
N GLU A 10 -10.63 2.22 -2.22
CA GLU A 10 -12.04 1.92 -2.52
C GLU A 10 -12.61 2.88 -3.56
N LEU A 11 -12.13 4.12 -3.60
CA LEU A 11 -12.63 5.14 -4.52
C LEU A 11 -11.92 5.10 -5.88
N TYR A 12 -10.59 4.89 -5.87
CA TYR A 12 -9.75 5.00 -7.07
C TYR A 12 -9.09 3.70 -7.50
N GLY A 13 -9.04 2.69 -6.63
CA GLY A 13 -8.28 1.46 -6.85
C GLY A 13 -6.78 1.61 -6.55
N VAL A 14 -6.18 0.53 -6.04
CA VAL A 14 -4.74 0.48 -5.69
C VAL A 14 -3.87 0.76 -6.92
N GLU A 15 -4.19 0.16 -8.07
CA GLU A 15 -3.37 0.29 -9.29
C GLU A 15 -3.27 1.73 -9.80
N ALA A 16 -4.37 2.48 -9.78
CA ALA A 16 -4.39 3.86 -10.23
C ALA A 16 -3.50 4.74 -9.34
N ILE A 17 -3.60 4.56 -8.02
CA ILE A 17 -2.80 5.31 -7.05
C ILE A 17 -1.31 4.93 -7.15
N CYS A 18 -1.00 3.63 -7.31
CA CYS A 18 0.37 3.15 -7.50
C CYS A 18 1.04 3.73 -8.75
N ARG A 19 0.27 3.96 -9.83
CA ARG A 19 0.76 4.63 -11.04
C ARG A 19 1.13 6.09 -10.81
N ILE A 20 0.39 6.79 -9.93
CA ILE A 20 0.64 8.21 -9.58
C ILE A 20 1.79 8.35 -8.57
N LEU A 21 1.95 7.39 -7.65
CA LEU A 21 3.01 7.37 -6.63
C LEU A 21 4.33 6.72 -7.11
N PRO A 22 4.54 6.64 -8.42
CA PRO A 22 5.36 5.62 -9.12
C PRO A 22 5.90 4.45 -8.27
N ILE A 23 5.01 3.65 -7.67
CA ILE A 23 5.38 2.41 -6.95
C ILE A 23 4.72 1.20 -7.59
N ALA A 24 5.30 0.03 -7.40
CA ALA A 24 4.62 -1.23 -7.72
C ALA A 24 3.55 -1.56 -6.66
N PRO A 25 2.40 -2.15 -7.04
CA PRO A 25 1.40 -2.63 -6.09
C PRO A 25 1.95 -3.64 -5.08
N SER A 26 2.93 -4.46 -5.48
CA SER A 26 3.63 -5.38 -4.58
C SER A 26 4.33 -4.67 -3.41
N THR A 27 4.89 -3.47 -3.64
CA THR A 27 5.47 -2.63 -2.60
C THR A 27 4.42 -2.16 -1.60
N TYR A 28 3.23 -1.82 -2.07
CA TYR A 28 2.10 -1.44 -1.20
C TYR A 28 1.71 -2.60 -0.29
N TYR A 29 1.43 -3.78 -0.83
CA TYR A 29 1.01 -4.93 -0.02
C TYR A 29 2.09 -5.37 0.97
N ARG A 30 3.37 -5.36 0.58
CA ARG A 30 4.47 -5.68 1.50
C ARG A 30 4.57 -4.67 2.64
N THR A 31 4.37 -3.39 2.35
CA THR A 31 4.43 -2.35 3.39
C THR A 31 3.18 -2.38 4.27
N LEU A 32 2.03 -2.77 3.71
CA LEU A 32 0.79 -3.01 4.46
C LEU A 32 0.99 -4.18 5.45
N ASP A 33 1.54 -5.31 5.00
CA ASP A 33 1.85 -6.46 5.85
C ASP A 33 2.77 -6.09 7.03
N LEU A 34 3.83 -5.33 6.78
CA LEU A 34 4.76 -4.83 7.81
C LEU A 34 4.13 -3.80 8.78
N CYS A 35 3.04 -3.15 8.36
CA CYS A 35 2.32 -2.16 9.16
C CYS A 35 1.25 -2.81 10.02
N GLU A 36 0.50 -3.79 9.48
CA GLU A 36 -0.53 -4.54 10.19
C GLU A 36 0.07 -5.60 11.12
N ASN A 37 1.20 -6.19 10.74
CA ASN A 37 1.87 -7.24 11.49
C ASN A 37 3.31 -6.84 11.87
N PRO A 38 3.48 -6.08 12.97
CA PRO A 38 4.82 -5.65 13.40
C PRO A 38 5.74 -6.82 13.78
N GLU A 39 5.20 -8.01 14.02
CA GLU A 39 5.95 -9.23 14.32
C GLU A 39 6.73 -9.80 13.12
N HIS A 40 6.42 -9.35 11.89
CA HIS A 40 7.18 -9.67 10.68
C HIS A 40 8.39 -8.75 10.45
N ARG A 41 8.66 -7.79 11.35
CA ARG A 41 9.92 -7.01 11.33
C ARG A 41 11.05 -7.83 11.95
N ALA A 42 11.39 -8.97 11.36
CA ALA A 42 12.60 -9.73 11.69
C ALA A 42 13.81 -9.23 10.91
#